data_AF-A0A0C9LU06-F1
#
_entry.id   AF-A0A0C9LU06-F1
#
_cell.length_a   1.000
_cell.length_b   1.000
_cell.length_c   1.000
_cell.angle_alpha   90.00
_cell.angle_beta   90.00
_cell.angle_gamma   90.00
#
_symmetry.space_group_name_H-M   'P 1'
#
loop_
_entity.id
_entity.type
_entity.pdbx_description
1 polymer ?
#
loop_
_entity_poly.entity_id
_entity_poly.type
_entity_poly.pdbx_seq_one_letter_code
_entity_poly.pdbx_strand_id
1 'polypeptide(L)'
;MVDFSQIRSLVVYALVIGVLLICMLGLGAFTGIRRTREHMGRALSTPFESGIIPTGSAHLRLPVQYYLVAMFFVIFDVETAFLFTWAIVVTDVGWIGYSAAVLFIFFLAVSLAYLWRAGGLDWGPLPRRIPQSPTGMEHAS
;
A
#
# COMPACT_ATOMS: atom_id res chain seq x y z
N MET A 1 -5.32 34.68 1.07
CA MET A 1 -4.22 34.53 2.05
C MET A 1 -4.77 33.65 3.15
N VAL A 2 -4.19 32.49 3.45
CA VAL A 2 -4.76 31.60 4.49
C VAL A 2 -4.66 32.30 5.83
N ASP A 3 -5.79 32.62 6.44
CA ASP A 3 -5.80 33.32 7.72
C ASP A 3 -5.36 32.38 8.86
N PHE A 4 -4.68 32.93 9.85
CA PHE A 4 -4.26 32.19 11.05
C PHE A 4 -5.45 31.57 11.80
N SER A 5 -6.63 32.17 11.67
CA SER A 5 -7.90 31.63 12.18
C SER A 5 -8.31 30.33 11.49
N GLN A 6 -8.11 30.20 10.18
CA GLN A 6 -8.43 28.99 9.41
C GLN A 6 -7.49 27.83 9.77
N ILE A 7 -6.20 28.11 9.92
CA ILE A 7 -5.22 27.11 10.36
C ILE A 7 -5.57 26.61 11.76
N ARG A 8 -5.88 27.53 12.69
CA ARG A 8 -6.31 27.19 14.05
C ARG A 8 -7.58 26.33 14.04
N SER A 9 -8.56 26.66 13.20
CA SER A 9 -9.80 25.88 13.07
C SER A 9 -9.55 24.47 12.55
N LEU A 10 -8.66 24.29 11.55
CA LEU A 10 -8.27 22.97 11.05
C LEU A 10 -7.58 22.13 12.13
N VAL A 11 -6.69 22.75 12.92
CA VAL A 11 -6.01 22.07 14.03
C VAL A 11 -7.01 21.64 15.10
N VAL A 12 -7.93 22.52 15.50
CA VAL A 12 -8.99 22.19 16.46
C VAL A 12 -9.87 21.06 15.94
N TYR A 13 -10.27 21.10 14.67
CA TYR A 13 -11.07 20.05 14.04
C TYR A 13 -10.37 18.69 14.05
N ALA A 14 -9.08 18.64 13.65
CA ALA A 14 -8.29 17.42 13.68
C ALA A 14 -8.14 16.87 15.10
N LEU A 15 -7.96 17.74 16.10
CA LEU A 15 -7.89 17.36 17.51
C LEU A 15 -9.21 16.78 18.00
N VAL A 16 -10.34 17.40 17.68
CA VAL A 16 -11.67 16.89 18.04
C VAL A 16 -11.91 15.50 17.46
N ILE A 17 -11.56 15.28 16.18
CA ILE A 17 -11.64 13.95 15.56
C ILE A 17 -10.73 12.96 16.29
N GLY A 18 -9.48 13.33 16.56
CA GLY A 18 -8.53 12.47 17.26
C GLY A 18 -9.04 12.07 18.66
N VAL A 19 -9.55 13.04 19.42
CA VAL A 19 -10.15 12.80 20.74
C VAL A 19 -11.38 11.90 20.62
N LEU A 20 -12.25 12.12 19.64
CA LEU A 20 -13.44 11.29 19.43
C LEU A 20 -13.07 9.85 19.09
N LEU A 21 -12.07 9.63 18.22
CA LEU A 21 -11.56 8.28 17.90
C LEU A 21 -10.98 7.60 19.14
N ILE A 22 -10.19 8.33 19.95
CA ILE A 22 -9.63 7.82 21.21
C ILE A 22 -10.75 7.48 22.20
N CYS A 23 -11.75 8.34 22.34
CA CYS A 23 -12.91 8.08 23.20
C CYS A 23 -13.70 6.87 22.73
N MET A 24 -13.92 6.72 21.42
CA MET A 24 -14.66 5.57 20.87
C MET A 24 -13.90 4.26 21.09
N LEU A 25 -12.58 4.25 20.85
CA LEU A 25 -11.72 3.10 21.15
C LEU A 25 -11.66 2.81 22.66
N GLY A 26 -11.58 3.85 23.49
CA GLY A 26 -11.56 3.74 24.95
C GLY A 26 -12.88 3.22 25.53
N LEU A 27 -14.01 3.73 25.05
CA LEU A 27 -15.35 3.23 25.38
C LEU A 27 -15.53 1.80 24.88
N GLY A 28 -15.05 1.46 23.69
CA GLY A 28 -15.06 0.08 23.18
C GLY A 28 -14.22 -0.86 24.04
N ALA A 29 -13.06 -0.42 24.52
CA ALA A 29 -12.22 -1.19 25.45
C ALA A 29 -12.79 -1.28 26.87
N PHE A 30 -13.58 -0.28 27.29
CA PHE A 30 -14.21 -0.23 28.62
C PHE A 30 -15.52 -1.03 28.67
N THR A 31 -16.38 -0.88 27.66
CA THR A 31 -17.69 -1.55 27.54
C THR A 31 -17.61 -2.94 26.92
N GLY A 32 -16.61 -3.18 26.06
CA GLY A 32 -16.30 -4.51 25.57
C GLY A 32 -16.06 -5.37 26.79
N ILE A 33 -16.94 -6.35 27.01
CA ILE A 33 -16.83 -7.35 28.07
C ILE A 33 -15.37 -7.75 28.09
N ARG A 34 -14.66 -7.33 29.13
CA ARG A 34 -13.28 -7.71 29.38
C ARG A 34 -13.32 -9.22 29.51
N ARG A 35 -13.21 -9.93 28.37
CA ARG A 35 -12.86 -11.35 28.36
C ARG A 35 -11.45 -11.32 28.88
N THR A 36 -11.35 -11.37 30.21
CA THR A 36 -10.12 -11.58 30.94
C THR A 36 -9.36 -12.62 30.16
N ARG A 37 -8.05 -12.42 29.96
CA ARG A 37 -7.19 -13.31 29.18
C ARG A 37 -7.40 -14.80 29.52
N GLU A 38 -7.88 -15.06 30.74
CA GLU A 38 -8.30 -16.34 31.31
C GLU A 38 -9.52 -17.02 30.62
N HIS A 39 -10.46 -16.27 30.03
CA HIS A 39 -11.61 -16.78 29.26
C HIS A 39 -11.43 -16.67 27.74
N MET A 40 -10.30 -16.13 27.28
CA MET A 40 -9.94 -16.11 25.88
C MET A 40 -9.40 -17.49 25.51
N GLY A 41 -10.29 -18.40 25.07
CA GLY A 41 -9.87 -19.74 24.64
C GLY A 41 -8.73 -19.67 23.62
N ARG A 42 -7.76 -20.59 23.71
CA ARG A 42 -6.53 -20.62 22.86
C ARG A 42 -6.81 -20.39 21.36
N ALA A 43 -7.97 -20.82 20.87
CA ALA A 43 -8.40 -20.66 19.48
C ALA A 43 -8.75 -19.22 19.07
N LEU A 44 -9.08 -18.32 20.00
CA LEU A 44 -9.42 -16.93 19.70
C LEU A 44 -8.18 -16.05 19.48
N SER A 45 -7.03 -16.45 20.03
CA SER A 45 -5.74 -15.76 19.89
C SER A 45 -4.87 -16.27 18.74
N THR A 46 -5.30 -17.32 18.03
CA THR A 46 -4.56 -17.90 16.91
C THR A 46 -5.03 -17.29 15.58
N PRO A 47 -4.11 -16.96 14.65
CA PRO A 47 -4.46 -16.57 13.29
C PRO A 47 -5.38 -17.59 12.63
N PHE A 48 -6.42 -17.12 11.94
CA PHE A 48 -7.42 -17.97 11.32
C PHE A 48 -6.92 -18.49 9.97
N GLU A 49 -6.63 -19.78 9.88
CA GLU A 49 -6.17 -20.40 8.62
C GLU A 49 -6.75 -21.81 8.44
N SER A 50 -8.02 -22.02 8.84
CA SER A 50 -8.73 -23.32 8.73
C SER A 50 -8.32 -24.39 9.77
N GLY A 51 -7.88 -23.97 10.97
CA GLY A 51 -7.61 -24.88 12.09
C GLY A 51 -6.22 -25.54 12.08
N ILE A 52 -5.35 -25.16 11.13
CA ILE A 52 -3.94 -25.56 11.10
C ILE A 52 -3.13 -24.52 11.87
N ILE A 53 -2.24 -24.99 12.74
CA ILE A 53 -1.31 -24.12 13.45
C ILE A 53 -0.32 -23.58 12.40
N PRO A 54 -0.17 -22.25 12.23
CA PRO A 54 0.76 -21.70 11.28
C PRO A 54 2.17 -22.23 11.59
N THR A 55 2.73 -22.98 10.67
CA THR A 55 4.04 -23.61 10.78
C THR A 55 4.94 -23.05 9.69
N GLY A 56 6.02 -22.39 10.09
CA GLY A 56 6.96 -21.73 9.15
C GLY A 56 7.36 -20.33 9.60
N SER A 57 8.37 -19.77 8.92
CA SER A 57 8.74 -18.38 9.15
C SER A 57 7.74 -17.44 8.46
N ALA A 58 7.40 -16.33 9.11
CA ALA A 58 6.54 -15.28 8.55
C ALA A 58 7.21 -14.48 7.41
N HIS A 59 8.40 -14.88 6.96
CA HIS A 59 9.14 -14.23 5.89
C HIS A 59 8.72 -14.77 4.53
N LEU A 60 7.54 -14.34 4.07
CA LEU A 60 7.12 -14.59 2.70
C LEU A 60 7.92 -13.69 1.74
N ARG A 61 8.49 -14.28 0.68
CA ARG A 61 9.06 -13.52 -0.42
C ARG A 61 7.92 -12.90 -1.21
N LEU A 62 7.62 -11.63 -0.92
CA LEU A 62 6.68 -10.85 -1.72
C LEU A 62 7.25 -10.69 -3.14
N PRO A 63 6.42 -10.78 -4.19
CA PRO A 63 6.87 -10.55 -5.54
C PRO A 63 7.37 -9.11 -5.70
N VAL A 64 8.43 -8.94 -6.48
CA VAL A 64 9.09 -7.65 -6.74
C VAL A 64 8.14 -6.57 -7.29
N GLN A 65 7.04 -7.00 -7.91
CA GLN A 65 6.01 -6.16 -8.52
C GLN A 65 5.43 -5.13 -7.55
N TYR A 66 5.24 -5.49 -6.27
CA TYR A 66 4.76 -4.55 -5.25
C TYR A 66 5.74 -3.41 -4.99
N TYR A 67 7.04 -3.71 -5.01
CA TYR A 67 8.09 -2.69 -4.89
C TYR A 67 8.12 -1.78 -6.11
N LEU A 68 7.98 -2.34 -7.32
CA LEU A 68 7.96 -1.56 -8.56
C LEU A 68 6.80 -0.57 -8.55
N VAL A 69 5.58 -1.00 -8.20
CA VAL A 69 4.42 -0.09 -8.08
C VAL A 69 4.64 1.00 -7.02
N ALA A 70 5.19 0.64 -5.85
CA ALA A 70 5.47 1.62 -4.80
C ALA A 70 6.50 2.67 -5.25
N MET A 71 7.57 2.24 -5.93
CA MET A 71 8.58 3.15 -6.48
C MET A 71 7.99 4.08 -7.53
N PHE A 72 7.19 3.55 -8.46
CA PHE A 72 6.50 4.36 -9.47
C PHE A 72 5.52 5.35 -8.86
N PHE A 73 4.79 4.96 -7.80
CA PHE A 73 3.92 5.88 -7.07
C PHE A 73 4.68 7.05 -6.48
N VAL A 74 5.82 6.80 -5.83
CA VAL A 74 6.66 7.87 -5.24
C VAL A 74 7.19 8.82 -6.31
N ILE A 75 7.68 8.27 -7.43
CA ILE A 75 8.17 9.09 -8.55
C ILE A 75 7.01 9.93 -9.13
N PHE A 76 5.87 9.31 -9.40
CA PHE A 76 4.68 9.99 -9.94
C PHE A 76 4.16 11.09 -9.00
N ASP A 77 4.16 10.85 -7.69
CA ASP A 77 3.72 11.82 -6.68
C ASP A 77 4.63 13.06 -6.67
N VAL A 78 5.95 12.84 -6.67
CA VAL A 78 6.93 13.93 -6.79
C VAL A 78 6.77 14.67 -8.10
N GLU A 79 6.55 13.96 -9.22
CA GLU A 79 6.39 14.62 -10.51
C GLU A 79 5.12 15.48 -10.58
N THR A 80 4.05 15.02 -9.95
CA THR A 80 2.80 15.78 -9.83
C THR A 80 2.98 17.06 -9.01
N ALA A 81 3.80 17.04 -7.95
CA ALA A 81 4.12 18.25 -7.18
C ALA A 81 4.84 19.32 -8.03
N PHE A 82 5.73 18.91 -8.94
CA PHE A 82 6.37 19.82 -9.90
C PHE A 82 5.36 20.38 -10.91
N LEU A 83 4.50 19.52 -11.48
CA LEU A 83 3.45 19.96 -12.39
C LEU A 83 2.47 20.92 -11.72
N PHE A 84 2.16 20.71 -10.43
CA PHE A 84 1.32 21.63 -9.66
C PHE A 84 1.96 23.01 -9.50
N THR A 85 3.26 23.05 -9.18
CA THR A 85 4.00 24.31 -9.08
C THR A 85 4.04 25.04 -10.43
N TRP A 86 4.29 24.31 -11.51
CA TRP A 86 4.21 24.87 -12.86
C TRP A 86 2.80 25.36 -13.22
N ALA A 87 1.75 24.61 -12.86
CA ALA A 87 0.36 24.96 -13.13
C ALA A 87 -0.06 26.29 -12.50
N ILE A 88 0.51 26.66 -11.35
CA ILE A 88 0.25 27.96 -10.69
C ILE A 88 0.78 29.13 -11.53
N VAL A 89 1.88 28.96 -12.25
CA VAL A 89 2.58 30.04 -13.00
C VAL A 89 2.55 29.84 -14.51
N VAL A 90 1.63 29.01 -15.01
CA VAL A 90 1.59 28.59 -16.42
C VAL A 90 1.50 29.77 -17.41
N THR A 91 0.82 30.85 -17.00
CA THR A 91 0.68 32.08 -17.79
C THR A 91 1.97 32.87 -17.93
N ASP A 92 2.88 32.75 -16.96
CA ASP A 92 4.09 33.57 -16.88
C ASP A 92 5.27 32.92 -17.61
N VAL A 93 5.31 31.59 -17.62
CA VAL A 93 6.39 30.79 -18.24
C VAL A 93 6.17 30.49 -19.73
N GLY A 94 4.94 30.69 -20.22
CA GLY A 94 4.58 30.53 -21.63
C GLY A 94 4.96 29.17 -22.23
N TRP A 95 5.31 29.16 -23.52
CA TRP A 95 5.61 27.95 -24.29
C TRP A 95 6.80 27.15 -23.77
N ILE A 96 7.79 27.81 -23.19
CA ILE A 96 8.98 27.14 -22.63
C ILE A 96 8.56 26.26 -21.45
N GLY A 97 7.83 26.84 -20.49
CA GLY A 97 7.31 26.06 -19.34
C GLY A 97 6.36 24.96 -19.78
N TYR A 98 5.50 25.22 -20.76
CA TYR A 98 4.62 24.21 -21.34
C TYR A 98 5.39 23.02 -21.94
N SER A 99 6.42 23.29 -22.74
CA SER A 99 7.25 22.22 -23.33
C SER A 99 7.97 21.40 -22.26
N ALA A 100 8.43 22.05 -21.18
CA ALA A 100 9.06 21.37 -20.05
C ALA A 100 8.07 20.45 -19.33
N ALA A 101 6.84 20.90 -19.07
CA ALA A 101 5.79 20.08 -18.45
C ALA A 101 5.40 18.87 -19.31
N VAL A 102 5.27 19.06 -20.63
CA VAL A 102 5.01 17.95 -21.57
C VAL A 102 6.15 16.94 -21.56
N LEU A 103 7.40 17.41 -21.57
CA LEU A 103 8.57 16.54 -21.52
C LEU A 103 8.63 15.74 -20.21
N PHE A 104 8.24 16.35 -19.10
CA PHE A 104 8.17 15.71 -17.80
C PHE A 104 7.17 14.54 -17.80
N ILE A 105 5.94 14.80 -18.25
CA ILE A 105 4.90 13.77 -18.41
C ILE A 105 5.36 12.67 -19.38
N PHE A 106 6.06 13.03 -20.45
CA PHE A 106 6.59 12.08 -21.43
C PHE A 106 7.58 11.08 -20.80
N PHE A 107 8.50 11.52 -19.96
CA PHE A 107 9.44 10.61 -19.28
C PHE A 107 8.72 9.61 -18.36
N LEU A 108 7.69 10.07 -17.64
CA LEU A 108 6.83 9.20 -16.83
C LEU A 108 6.10 8.17 -17.68
N ALA A 109 5.50 8.61 -18.80
CA ALA A 109 4.77 7.74 -19.72
C ALA A 109 5.70 6.68 -20.34
N VAL A 110 6.92 7.06 -20.74
CA VAL A 110 7.92 6.11 -21.26
C VAL A 110 8.35 5.11 -20.19
N SER A 111 8.60 5.58 -18.96
CA SER A 111 9.00 4.73 -17.85
C SER A 111 7.90 3.72 -17.50
N LEU A 112 6.64 4.15 -17.47
CA LEU A 112 5.49 3.29 -17.23
C LEU A 112 5.29 2.29 -18.38
N ALA A 113 5.40 2.74 -19.63
CA ALA A 113 5.29 1.86 -20.80
C ALA A 113 6.40 0.79 -20.80
N TYR A 114 7.62 1.15 -20.42
CA TYR A 114 8.72 0.21 -20.27
C TYR A 114 8.42 -0.83 -19.18
N LEU A 115 7.99 -0.39 -18.00
CA LEU A 115 7.67 -1.30 -16.89
C LEU A 115 6.54 -2.27 -17.27
N TRP A 116 5.51 -1.76 -17.94
CA TRP A 116 4.39 -2.57 -18.41
C TRP A 116 4.87 -3.64 -19.40
N ARG A 117 5.68 -3.26 -20.40
CA ARG A 117 6.27 -4.23 -21.35
C ARG A 117 7.20 -5.24 -20.69
N ALA A 118 7.87 -4.87 -19.60
CA ALA A 118 8.73 -5.76 -18.83
C ALA A 118 7.97 -6.74 -17.92
N GLY A 119 6.63 -6.71 -17.91
CA GLY A 119 5.80 -7.54 -17.04
C GLY A 119 5.87 -7.13 -15.55
N GLY A 120 6.37 -5.93 -15.26
CA GLY A 120 6.42 -5.40 -13.90
C GLY A 120 5.04 -5.17 -13.28
N LEU A 121 3.99 -5.14 -14.11
CA LEU A 121 2.58 -5.06 -13.74
C LEU A 121 1.80 -6.38 -13.92
N ASP A 122 2.45 -7.51 -14.22
CA ASP A 122 1.72 -8.76 -14.47
C ASP A 122 1.38 -9.50 -13.17
N TRP A 123 0.14 -9.37 -12.71
CA TRP A 123 -0.35 -9.93 -11.44
C TRP A 123 -0.80 -11.40 -11.52
N GLY A 124 -0.07 -12.24 -12.26
CA GLY A 124 -0.40 -13.66 -12.45
C GLY A 124 0.28 -14.59 -11.44
N PRO A 125 -0.42 -15.60 -10.86
CA PRO A 125 0.24 -16.63 -10.08
C PRO A 125 1.22 -17.40 -10.97
N LEU A 126 2.52 -17.30 -10.67
CA LEU A 126 3.52 -18.14 -11.32
C LEU A 126 3.13 -19.60 -11.09
N PRO A 127 3.12 -20.46 -12.13
CA PRO A 127 2.84 -21.87 -11.97
C PRO A 127 3.83 -22.47 -10.99
N ARG A 128 3.36 -22.83 -9.80
CA ARG A 128 4.15 -23.59 -8.83
C ARG A 128 4.40 -24.96 -9.46
N ARG A 129 5.57 -25.16 -10.07
CA ARG A 129 6.02 -26.49 -10.46
C ARG A 129 6.21 -27.29 -9.18
N ILE A 130 5.21 -28.10 -8.83
CA ILE A 130 5.37 -29.13 -7.83
C ILE A 130 6.30 -30.18 -8.47
N PRO A 131 7.49 -30.45 -7.90
CA PRO A 131 8.30 -31.57 -8.35
C PRO A 131 7.44 -32.83 -8.28
N GLN A 132 7.20 -33.47 -9.43
CA GLN A 132 6.53 -34.77 -9.42
C GLN A 132 7.48 -35.73 -8.72
N SER A 133 7.08 -36.22 -7.55
CA SER A 133 7.75 -37.38 -6.95
C SER A 133 7.73 -38.51 -7.98
N PRO A 134 8.82 -39.30 -8.12
CA PRO A 134 8.80 -40.46 -9.01
C PRO A 134 7.84 -41.50 -8.43
N THR A 135 6.58 -41.42 -8.82
CA THR A 135 5.57 -42.43 -8.50
C THR A 135 5.75 -43.56 -9.50
N GLY A 136 6.51 -44.59 -9.13
CA GLY A 136 6.57 -45.80 -9.94
C GLY A 136 7.84 -46.62 -9.81
N MET A 137 8.18 -47.09 -8.60
CA MET A 137 9.18 -48.16 -8.42
C MET A 137 8.83 -49.10 -7.25
N GLU A 138 7.55 -49.32 -6.92
CA GLU A 138 7.16 -50.25 -5.82
C GLU A 138 6.20 -51.38 -6.25
N HIS A 139 5.96 -51.51 -7.56
CA HIS A 139 5.23 -52.66 -8.13
C HIS A 139 6.05 -53.29 -9.26
N ALA A 140 7.25 -53.77 -8.92
CA ALA A 140 7.98 -54.69 -9.76
C ALA A 140 8.60 -55.77 -8.86
N SER A 141 7.91 -56.92 -8.87
CA SER A 141 8.34 -58.29 -8.54
C SER A 141 9.00 -58.57 -7.18
#